data_AF-A0A7C9VII8-F1
#
_entry.id   AF-A0A7C9VII8-F1
#
_cell.length_a   1.000
_cell.length_b   1.000
_cell.length_c   1.000
_cell.angle_alpha   90.00
_cell.angle_beta   90.00
_cell.angle_gamma   90.00
#
_symmetry.space_group_name_H-M   'P 1'
#
loop_
_entity.id
_entity.type
_entity.pdbx_description
1 polymer ?
#
loop_
_entity_poly.entity_id
_entity_poly.type
_entity_poly.pdbx_seq_one_letter_code
_entity_poly.pdbx_strand_id
1 'polypeptide(L)'
;MVTQSHLTVASGDEDSAKRHQIMDGARRVFMDLGFDGASMNEIARAAGVSKGTLYVYFTDKNRLFEAIVEQESLEHGKKAFNFDPAQDAETSLRAFGRAYLEIVCRPDGGSAVRTVMAIAER
;
A
#
# COMPACT_ATOMS: atom_id res chain seq x y z
N MET A 1 -7.90 -46.64 6.27
CA MET A 1 -8.73 -45.59 6.90
C MET A 1 -7.81 -44.40 7.13
N VAL A 2 -7.82 -43.43 6.21
CA VAL A 2 -6.88 -42.29 6.20
C VAL A 2 -7.55 -41.12 6.89
N THR A 3 -6.97 -40.64 8.00
CA THR A 3 -7.42 -39.45 8.73
C THR A 3 -6.63 -38.22 8.26
N GLN A 4 -7.35 -37.36 7.53
CA GLN A 4 -7.21 -35.91 7.33
C GLN A 4 -5.85 -35.21 7.54
N SER A 5 -5.34 -34.64 6.44
CA SER A 5 -4.41 -33.51 6.42
C SER A 5 -5.20 -32.26 6.02
N HIS A 6 -5.54 -31.40 6.97
CA HIS A 6 -6.35 -30.19 6.72
C HIS A 6 -5.98 -29.08 7.72
N LEU A 7 -4.76 -28.52 7.69
CA LEU A 7 -4.39 -27.41 8.60
C LEU A 7 -3.32 -26.41 8.12
N THR A 8 -2.76 -26.49 6.92
CA THR A 8 -1.61 -25.63 6.54
C THR A 8 -1.98 -24.34 5.79
N VAL A 9 -3.22 -24.16 5.32
CA VAL A 9 -3.60 -23.02 4.45
C VAL A 9 -4.04 -21.78 5.25
N ALA A 10 -4.60 -21.96 6.45
CA ALA A 10 -5.18 -20.85 7.24
C ALA A 10 -4.13 -19.88 7.82
N SER A 11 -2.93 -20.35 8.16
CA SER A 11 -1.88 -19.53 8.79
C SER A 11 -1.26 -18.50 7.84
N GLY A 12 -1.19 -18.80 6.54
CA GLY A 12 -0.67 -17.88 5.52
C GLY A 12 -1.62 -16.72 5.23
N ASP A 13 -2.93 -16.99 5.21
CA ASP A 13 -3.96 -15.98 4.97
C ASP A 13 -4.10 -15.02 6.16
N GLU A 14 -4.02 -15.54 7.39
CA GLU A 14 -4.03 -14.72 8.61
C GLU A 14 -2.80 -13.80 8.70
N ASP A 15 -1.62 -14.31 8.33
CA ASP A 15 -0.37 -13.54 8.31
C ASP A 15 -0.42 -12.40 7.29
N SER A 16 -0.91 -12.71 6.08
CA SER A 16 -1.17 -11.73 5.03
C SER A 16 -2.20 -10.67 5.47
N ALA A 17 -3.30 -11.08 6.10
CA ALA A 17 -4.32 -10.16 6.59
C ALA A 17 -3.77 -9.21 7.67
N LYS A 18 -2.92 -9.71 8.58
CA LYS A 18 -2.28 -8.89 9.61
C LYS A 18 -1.31 -7.88 9.01
N ARG A 19 -0.51 -8.32 8.03
CA ARG A 19 0.40 -7.44 7.30
C ARG A 19 -0.35 -6.31 6.60
N HIS A 20 -1.46 -6.62 5.91
CA HIS A 20 -2.31 -5.60 5.27
C HIS A 20 -2.94 -4.64 6.30
N GLN A 21 -3.46 -5.15 7.42
CA GLN A 21 -4.02 -4.34 8.50
C GLN A 21 -3.00 -3.30 9.02
N ILE A 22 -1.74 -3.70 9.17
CA ILE A 22 -0.65 -2.82 9.57
C ILE A 22 -0.40 -1.74 8.52
N MET A 23 -0.31 -2.12 7.24
CA MET A 23 -0.08 -1.20 6.14
C MET A 23 -1.20 -0.17 5.99
N ASP A 24 -2.46 -0.56 6.21
CA ASP A 24 -3.61 0.35 6.18
C ASP A 24 -3.62 1.33 7.38
N GLY A 25 -3.17 0.88 8.55
CA GLY A 25 -2.92 1.76 9.69
C GLY A 25 -1.82 2.79 9.39
N ALA A 26 -0.71 2.32 8.81
CA ALA A 26 0.43 3.17 8.47
C ALA A 26 0.09 4.22 7.41
N ARG A 27 -0.65 3.84 6.36
CA ARG A 27 -1.08 4.77 5.30
C ARG A 27 -1.86 5.96 5.88
N ARG A 28 -2.79 5.69 6.80
CA ARG A 28 -3.55 6.75 7.49
C ARG A 28 -2.64 7.67 8.30
N VAL A 29 -1.74 7.11 9.10
CA VAL A 29 -0.81 7.91 9.92
C VAL A 29 0.12 8.75 9.03
N PHE A 30 0.65 8.20 7.94
CA PHE A 30 1.50 8.95 7.01
C PHE A 30 0.76 10.08 6.30
N MET A 31 -0.51 9.88 5.97
CA MET A 31 -1.33 10.95 5.39
C MET A 31 -1.61 12.07 6.39
N ASP A 32 -1.90 11.74 7.65
CA ASP A 32 -2.29 12.71 8.67
C ASP A 32 -1.10 13.49 9.23
N LEU A 33 0.05 12.82 9.41
CA LEU A 33 1.23 13.36 10.11
C LEU A 33 2.44 13.60 9.20
N GLY A 34 2.37 13.17 7.93
CA GLY A 34 3.53 13.07 7.06
C GLY A 34 4.45 11.90 7.45
N PHE A 35 5.44 11.62 6.60
CA PHE A 35 6.39 10.54 6.87
C PHE A 35 7.22 10.82 8.13
N ASP A 36 7.81 12.01 8.26
CA ASP A 36 8.69 12.35 9.38
C ASP A 36 7.95 12.42 10.72
N GLY A 37 6.74 12.99 10.72
CA GLY A 37 5.91 13.13 11.92
C GLY A 37 5.34 11.81 12.44
N ALA A 38 5.24 10.78 11.59
CA ALA A 38 4.75 9.46 11.97
C ALA A 38 5.77 8.65 12.79
N SER A 39 5.28 7.94 13.80
CA SER A 39 6.05 6.97 14.60
C SER A 39 5.47 5.55 14.53
N MET A 40 6.31 4.54 14.77
CA MET A 40 5.88 3.14 14.88
C MET A 40 4.79 2.92 15.94
N ASN A 41 4.78 3.75 16.99
CA ASN A 41 3.79 3.66 18.06
C ASN A 41 2.40 4.11 17.60
N GLU A 42 2.34 5.22 16.86
CA GLU A 42 1.08 5.73 16.29
C GLU A 42 0.53 4.77 15.25
N ILE A 43 1.42 4.18 14.44
CA ILE A 43 1.06 3.17 13.45
C ILE A 43 0.46 1.93 14.11
N ALA A 44 1.10 1.38 15.16
CA ALA A 44 0.56 0.24 15.90
C ALA A 44 -0.84 0.54 16.45
N ARG A 45 -1.03 1.75 17.01
CA ARG A 45 -2.33 2.21 17.51
C ARG A 45 -3.38 2.32 16.39
N ALA A 46 -3.03 2.95 15.27
CA ALA A 46 -3.94 3.13 14.13
C ALA A 46 -4.31 1.81 13.44
N ALA A 47 -3.40 0.85 13.41
CA ALA A 47 -3.62 -0.50 12.92
C ALA A 47 -4.39 -1.38 13.92
N GLY A 48 -4.50 -0.99 15.20
CA GLY A 48 -5.13 -1.82 16.24
C GLY A 48 -4.33 -3.07 16.58
N VAL A 49 -2.99 -2.99 16.52
CA VAL A 49 -2.08 -4.10 16.84
C VAL A 49 -1.13 -3.72 17.97
N SER A 50 -0.51 -4.71 18.62
CA SER A 50 0.54 -4.44 19.60
C SER A 50 1.83 -3.96 18.92
N LYS A 51 2.70 -3.23 19.64
CA LYS A 51 4.04 -2.88 19.12
C LYS A 51 4.85 -4.12 18.75
N GLY A 52 4.82 -5.15 19.61
CA GLY A 52 5.52 -6.41 19.34
C GLY A 52 5.05 -7.05 18.03
N THR A 53 3.74 -7.10 17.80
CA THR A 53 3.16 -7.57 16.55
C THR A 53 3.66 -6.74 15.37
N LEU A 54 3.64 -5.40 15.46
CA LEU A 54 4.14 -4.54 14.39
C LEU A 54 5.60 -4.85 14.03
N TYR A 55 6.48 -4.99 15.03
CA TYR A 55 7.89 -5.25 14.82
C TYR A 55 8.22 -6.66 14.29
N VAL A 56 7.29 -7.62 14.42
CA VAL A 56 7.41 -8.93 13.75
C VAL A 56 7.29 -8.78 12.24
N TYR A 57 6.42 -7.88 11.75
CA TYR A 57 6.20 -7.68 10.32
C TYR A 57 7.14 -6.62 9.71
N PHE A 58 7.42 -5.55 10.45
CA PHE A 58 8.18 -4.41 9.94
C PHE A 58 9.18 -3.91 11.00
N THR A 59 10.47 -4.00 10.66
CA THR A 59 11.57 -3.60 11.55
C THR A 59 11.55 -2.11 11.86
N ASP A 60 11.10 -1.30 10.92
CA ASP A 60 11.11 0.16 11.01
C ASP A 60 10.10 0.81 10.05
N LYS A 61 9.95 2.13 10.22
CA LYS A 61 9.04 2.98 9.45
C LYS A 61 9.38 3.03 7.95
N ASN A 62 10.67 2.95 7.59
CA ASN A 62 11.08 2.99 6.18
C ASN A 62 10.65 1.71 5.47
N ARG A 63 10.91 0.55 6.08
CA ARG A 63 10.52 -0.76 5.51
C ARG A 63 9.01 -0.89 5.33
N LEU A 64 8.25 -0.34 6.26
CA LEU A 64 6.79 -0.28 6.14
C LEU A 64 6.34 0.63 5.00
N PHE A 65 6.98 1.79 4.84
CA PHE A 65 6.69 2.69 3.74
C PHE A 65 7.09 2.12 2.37
N GLU A 66 8.28 1.51 2.27
CA GLU A 66 8.72 0.76 1.08
C GLU A 66 7.67 -0.28 0.66
N ALA A 67 7.19 -1.09 1.62
CA ALA A 67 6.16 -2.10 1.33
C ALA A 67 4.84 -1.50 0.82
N ILE A 68 4.44 -0.32 1.31
CA ILE A 68 3.24 0.37 0.83
C ILE A 68 3.46 0.88 -0.60
N VAL A 69 4.62 1.47 -0.87
CA VAL A 69 4.99 1.95 -2.22
C VAL A 69 5.06 0.80 -3.20
N GLU A 70 5.65 -0.34 -2.83
CA GLU A 70 5.73 -1.53 -3.67
C GLU A 70 4.33 -2.09 -4.00
N GLN A 71 3.46 -2.21 -3.00
CA GLN A 71 2.09 -2.68 -3.21
C GLN A 71 1.32 -1.75 -4.16
N GLU A 72 1.43 -0.44 -3.96
CA GLU A 72 0.76 0.54 -4.82
C GLU A 72 1.34 0.55 -6.23
N SER A 73 2.66 0.42 -6.38
CA SER A 73 3.32 0.36 -7.69
C SER A 73 2.88 -0.84 -8.50
N LEU A 74 2.70 -2.00 -7.87
CA LEU A 74 2.19 -3.21 -8.52
C LEU A 74 0.73 -3.08 -8.94
N GLU A 75 -0.12 -2.49 -8.10
CA GLU A 75 -1.55 -2.31 -8.39
C GLU A 75 -1.79 -1.24 -9.47
N HIS A 76 -1.05 -0.13 -9.42
CA HIS A 76 -1.16 0.96 -10.38
C HIS A 76 -0.45 0.65 -11.69
N GLY A 77 0.71 -0.01 -11.65
CA GLY A 77 1.49 -0.42 -12.82
C GLY A 77 0.65 -1.24 -13.81
N LYS A 78 -0.12 -2.21 -13.29
CA LYS A 78 -0.99 -3.06 -14.11
C LYS A 78 -2.14 -2.31 -14.78
N LYS A 79 -2.67 -1.25 -14.16
CA LYS A 79 -3.81 -0.48 -14.66
C LYS A 79 -3.40 0.64 -15.61
N ALA A 80 -2.35 1.37 -15.27
CA ALA A 80 -1.90 2.53 -16.04
C ALA A 80 -1.08 2.11 -17.27
N PHE A 81 -0.22 1.10 -17.16
CA PHE A 81 0.74 0.74 -18.21
C PHE A 81 0.31 -0.46 -19.06
N ASN A 82 -1.00 -0.67 -19.23
CA ASN A 82 -1.52 -1.67 -20.17
C ASN A 82 -1.70 -1.04 -21.57
N PHE A 83 -0.60 -0.97 -22.32
CA PHE A 83 -0.61 -0.45 -23.68
C PHE A 83 -0.85 -1.58 -24.67
N ASP A 84 -1.90 -1.44 -25.48
CA ASP A 84 -2.11 -2.28 -26.65
C ASP A 84 -1.25 -1.76 -27.82
N PRO A 85 -0.28 -2.54 -28.32
CA PRO A 85 0.56 -2.14 -29.46
C PRO A 85 -0.23 -1.89 -30.76
N ALA A 86 -1.45 -2.41 -30.87
CA ALA A 86 -2.32 -2.21 -32.03
C ALA A 86 -3.11 -0.89 -31.96
N GLN A 87 -3.14 -0.22 -30.80
CA GLN A 87 -3.86 1.02 -30.60
C GLN A 87 -3.01 2.23 -31.00
N ASP A 88 -3.65 3.27 -31.55
CA ASP A 88 -2.95 4.50 -31.92
C ASP A 88 -2.46 5.28 -30.67
N ALA A 89 -1.47 6.15 -30.88
CA ALA A 89 -0.82 6.89 -29.80
C ALA A 89 -1.77 7.87 -29.10
N GLU A 90 -2.70 8.51 -29.82
CA GLU A 90 -3.61 9.50 -29.25
C GLU A 90 -4.60 8.83 -28.29
N THR A 91 -5.22 7.75 -28.72
CA THR A 91 -6.14 6.95 -27.90
C THR A 91 -5.42 6.37 -26.67
N SER A 92 -4.19 5.87 -26.86
CA SER A 92 -3.38 5.31 -25.79
C SER A 92 -2.97 6.34 -24.74
N LEU A 93 -2.51 7.51 -25.17
CA LEU A 93 -2.13 8.60 -24.26
C LEU A 93 -3.34 9.17 -23.51
N ARG A 94 -4.50 9.29 -24.15
CA ARG A 94 -5.74 9.71 -23.49
C ARG A 94 -6.21 8.69 -22.44
N ALA A 95 -6.17 7.39 -22.76
CA ALA A 95 -6.53 6.33 -21.83
C ALA A 95 -5.59 6.29 -20.62
N PHE A 96 -4.27 6.36 -20.87
CA PHE A 96 -3.26 6.47 -19.82
C PHE A 96 -3.48 7.70 -18.95
N GLY A 97 -3.64 8.88 -19.55
CA GLY A 97 -3.81 10.14 -18.82
C GLY A 97 -5.01 10.10 -17.87
N ARG A 98 -6.14 9.54 -18.31
CA ARG A 98 -7.32 9.36 -17.46
C ARG A 98 -7.05 8.38 -16.31
N ALA A 99 -6.48 7.22 -16.60
CA ALA A 99 -6.16 6.23 -15.57
C ALA A 99 -5.14 6.76 -14.55
N TYR A 100 -4.15 7.52 -15.01
CA TYR A 100 -3.15 8.16 -14.16
C TYR A 100 -3.75 9.26 -13.29
N LEU A 101 -4.64 10.10 -13.83
CA LEU A 101 -5.35 11.11 -13.05
C LEU A 101 -6.27 10.49 -12.00
N GLU A 102 -6.94 9.38 -12.31
CA GLU A 102 -7.72 8.63 -11.30
C GLU A 102 -6.83 8.10 -10.16
N ILE A 103 -5.59 7.71 -10.44
CA ILE A 103 -4.64 7.26 -9.43
C ILE A 103 -4.15 8.43 -8.56
N VAL A 104 -3.73 9.54 -9.19
CA VAL A 104 -3.09 10.66 -8.48
C VAL A 104 -4.12 11.57 -7.77
N CYS A 105 -5.28 11.78 -8.39
CA CYS A 105 -6.30 12.71 -7.90
C CYS A 105 -7.36 12.05 -7.01
N ARG A 106 -7.19 10.77 -6.63
CA ARG A 106 -8.15 10.09 -5.76
C ARG A 106 -8.30 10.77 -4.39
N PRO A 107 -9.51 11.23 -4.03
CA PRO A 107 -9.75 12.05 -2.84
C PRO A 107 -9.57 11.27 -1.52
N ASP A 108 -9.59 9.95 -1.57
CA ASP A 108 -9.39 9.01 -0.46
C ASP A 108 -7.90 8.78 -0.10
N GLY A 109 -6.99 9.62 -0.61
CA GLY A 109 -5.73 9.88 0.10
C GLY A 109 -4.63 8.81 0.00
N GLY A 110 -4.90 7.66 -0.61
CA GLY A 110 -3.95 6.53 -0.65
C GLY A 110 -2.95 6.52 -1.81
N SER A 111 -2.40 7.65 -2.24
CA SER A 111 -1.28 7.64 -3.19
C SER A 111 -0.02 7.97 -2.41
N ALA A 112 0.92 7.03 -2.34
CA ALA A 112 2.24 7.26 -1.78
C ALA A 112 2.94 8.45 -2.45
N VAL A 113 2.64 8.71 -3.73
CA VAL A 113 3.09 9.92 -4.46
C VAL A 113 2.62 11.19 -3.74
N ARG A 114 1.38 11.24 -3.25
CA ARG A 114 0.86 12.38 -2.48
C ARG A 114 1.50 12.48 -1.11
N THR A 115 1.76 11.36 -0.44
CA THR A 115 2.50 11.35 0.84
C THR A 115 3.91 11.92 0.68
N VAL A 116 4.60 11.58 -0.42
CA VAL A 116 5.93 12.12 -0.75
C VAL A 116 5.84 13.61 -1.14
N MET A 117 4.84 14.00 -1.93
CA MET A 117 4.62 15.40 -2.33
C MET A 117 4.19 16.30 -1.17
N ALA A 118 3.42 15.79 -0.19
CA ALA A 118 2.97 16.55 0.98
C ALA A 118 4.12 17.07 1.87
N ILE A 119 5.33 16.51 1.70
CA ILE A 119 6.55 16.94 2.39
C ILE A 119 7.31 18.00 1.58
N ALA A 120 7.09 18.10 0.27
CA ALA A 120 7.84 19.00 -0.61
C ALA A 120 7.44 20.49 -0.48
N GLU A 121 6.33 20.81 0.21
CA GLU A 121 5.81 22.18 0.35
C GLU A 121 5.72 22.68 1.80
N ARG A 122 6.66 22.28 2.67
CA ARG A 122 6.87 22.97 3.95
C ARG A 122 8.28 23.53 4.08
#